data_AF-A0AAD5MQT4-F1
#
_entry.id   AF-A0AAD5MQT4-F1
#
_cell.length_a   1.000
_cell.length_b   1.000
_cell.length_c   1.000
_cell.angle_alpha   90.00
_cell.angle_beta   90.00
_cell.angle_gamma   90.00
#
_symmetry.space_group_name_H-M   'P 1'
#
loop_
_entity.id
_entity.type
_entity.pdbx_description
1 polymer ?
#
loop_
_entity_poly.entity_id
_entity_poly.type
_entity_poly.pdbx_seq_one_letter_code
_entity_poly.pdbx_strand_id
1 'polypeptide(L)'
;MKPRIFYSVVVLLPHWISSVTSPSKNEPTGSNVCTVPTIVDEYKLEKVYRPVEYTEYETCLDVSKGFRCPVVKKGGRYGYKNVLVKVEKYVKACCAGYYQTKDNLCKPECEPPCKKGRCVAPNVCECDSGYGGKQCTSTCSKGLWGPSCQRKCDCENGANCDPETGSCICPSGFHGNKCEEECPVDRYGPNCTEKCLCQNGGRTFFRCNNEGKCVCLDGFAGEFCLSKCDEGKFGANCKFECACKNGATCDAVNGRCLCAAGFTVCLLTT
;
A
#
# COMPACT_ATOMS: atom_id res chain seq x y z
N MET A 1 -61.03 -34.53 67.90
CA MET A 1 -61.34 -33.71 66.70
C MET A 1 -60.33 -34.07 65.62
N LYS A 2 -60.79 -34.43 64.40
CA LYS A 2 -59.99 -35.06 63.32
C LYS A 2 -59.05 -34.06 62.62
N PRO A 3 -57.84 -34.45 62.18
CA PRO A 3 -57.04 -33.62 61.28
C PRO A 3 -57.53 -33.77 59.83
N ARG A 4 -57.63 -32.65 59.09
CA ARG A 4 -57.89 -32.61 57.64
C ARG A 4 -56.55 -32.58 56.91
N ILE A 5 -56.32 -33.58 56.05
CA ILE A 5 -55.19 -33.63 55.12
C ILE A 5 -55.63 -32.88 53.85
N PHE A 6 -54.89 -31.83 53.48
CA PHE A 6 -55.04 -31.15 52.19
C PHE A 6 -54.16 -31.87 51.15
N TYR A 7 -54.77 -32.44 50.11
CA TYR A 7 -54.05 -32.91 48.92
C TYR A 7 -53.93 -31.73 47.93
N SER A 8 -52.70 -31.29 47.65
CA SER A 8 -52.42 -30.36 46.56
C SER A 8 -52.15 -31.15 45.28
N VAL A 9 -53.06 -31.04 44.32
CA VAL A 9 -52.90 -31.59 42.96
C VAL A 9 -52.00 -30.65 42.16
N VAL A 10 -50.78 -31.08 41.87
CA VAL A 10 -49.86 -30.35 40.99
C VAL A 10 -50.16 -30.74 39.55
N VAL A 11 -50.77 -29.82 38.80
CA VAL A 11 -50.99 -29.95 37.35
C VAL A 11 -49.71 -29.56 36.64
N LEU A 12 -48.95 -30.54 36.14
CA LEU A 12 -47.79 -30.31 35.29
C LEU A 12 -48.28 -30.05 33.85
N LEU A 13 -48.25 -28.79 33.42
CA LEU A 13 -48.40 -28.41 32.02
C LEU A 13 -47.12 -28.80 31.26
N PRO A 14 -47.21 -29.57 30.16
CA PRO A 14 -46.04 -29.91 29.36
C PRO A 14 -45.52 -28.64 28.67
N HIS A 15 -44.32 -28.19 29.06
CA HIS A 15 -43.60 -27.16 28.33
C HIS A 15 -43.18 -27.74 26.98
N TRP A 16 -43.76 -27.18 25.91
CA TRP A 16 -43.24 -27.35 24.55
C TRP A 16 -41.86 -26.72 24.49
N ILE A 17 -40.82 -27.55 24.55
CA ILE A 17 -39.45 -27.14 24.23
C ILE A 17 -39.39 -27.01 22.72
N SER A 18 -39.61 -25.80 22.19
CA SER A 18 -39.15 -25.47 20.84
C SER A 18 -37.64 -25.60 20.85
N SER A 19 -37.11 -26.61 20.16
CA SER A 19 -35.69 -26.77 19.87
C SER A 19 -35.26 -25.64 18.94
N VAL A 20 -35.00 -24.47 19.51
CA VAL A 20 -34.22 -23.41 18.86
C VAL A 20 -32.80 -23.96 18.75
N THR A 21 -32.43 -24.41 17.55
CA THR A 21 -31.05 -24.74 17.22
C THR A 21 -30.20 -23.51 17.52
N SER A 22 -29.37 -23.60 18.55
CA SER A 22 -28.44 -22.53 18.93
C SER A 22 -27.58 -22.19 17.71
N PRO A 23 -27.30 -20.91 17.41
CA PRO A 23 -26.38 -20.59 16.33
C PRO A 23 -25.05 -21.29 16.61
N SER A 24 -24.52 -21.97 15.60
CA SER A 24 -23.19 -22.57 15.67
C SER A 24 -22.20 -21.51 16.17
N LYS A 25 -21.44 -21.80 17.23
CA LYS A 25 -20.43 -20.87 17.80
C LYS A 25 -19.34 -20.45 16.80
N ASN A 26 -19.32 -21.03 15.60
CA ASN A 26 -18.32 -20.81 14.55
C ASN A 26 -18.91 -20.19 13.27
N GLU A 27 -20.13 -19.66 13.31
CA GLU A 27 -20.72 -19.02 12.13
C GLU A 27 -20.07 -17.65 11.87
N PRO A 28 -19.61 -17.35 10.65
CA PRO A 28 -18.97 -16.08 10.34
C PRO A 28 -19.98 -14.92 10.45
N THR A 29 -19.51 -13.79 10.99
CA THR A 29 -20.34 -12.60 11.24
C THR A 29 -19.69 -11.34 10.68
N GLY A 30 -20.52 -10.32 10.40
CA GLY A 30 -20.07 -9.01 9.90
C GLY A 30 -20.10 -8.87 8.37
N SER A 31 -19.24 -7.99 7.86
CA SER A 31 -19.08 -7.74 6.42
C SER A 31 -18.34 -8.88 5.71
N ASN A 32 -18.58 -9.06 4.41
CA ASN A 32 -17.96 -10.11 3.57
C ASN A 32 -18.32 -11.55 4.00
N VAL A 33 -19.53 -11.72 4.53
CA VAL A 33 -20.16 -13.03 4.75
C VAL A 33 -21.07 -13.33 3.55
N CYS A 34 -20.81 -14.46 2.91
CA CYS A 34 -21.53 -14.95 1.75
C CYS A 34 -22.30 -16.23 2.10
N THR A 35 -23.31 -16.54 1.27
CA THR A 35 -24.02 -17.82 1.36
C THR A 35 -23.53 -18.71 0.22
N VAL A 36 -22.90 -19.83 0.55
CA VAL A 36 -22.27 -20.73 -0.43
C VAL A 36 -22.98 -22.08 -0.46
N PRO A 37 -23.13 -22.71 -1.64
CA PRO A 37 -23.66 -24.05 -1.74
C PRO A 37 -22.66 -25.07 -1.21
N THR A 38 -23.17 -26.05 -0.48
CA THR A 38 -22.42 -27.19 0.06
C THR A 38 -23.22 -28.45 -0.20
N ILE A 39 -22.52 -29.55 -0.47
CA ILE A 39 -23.15 -30.85 -0.72
C ILE A 39 -23.16 -31.62 0.60
N VAL A 40 -24.34 -31.96 1.10
CA VAL A 40 -24.51 -32.78 2.30
C VAL A 40 -25.31 -34.04 2.00
N ASP A 41 -25.01 -35.10 2.73
CA ASP A 41 -25.75 -36.35 2.65
C ASP A 41 -27.01 -36.27 3.54
N GLU A 42 -28.18 -36.45 2.95
CA GLU A 42 -29.46 -36.51 3.66
C GLU A 42 -30.23 -37.78 3.34
N TYR A 43 -30.96 -38.31 4.33
CA TYR A 43 -31.91 -39.39 4.09
C TYR A 43 -33.20 -38.86 3.49
N LYS A 44 -33.55 -39.34 2.29
CA LYS A 44 -34.87 -39.11 1.67
C LYS A 44 -35.62 -40.43 1.52
N LEU A 45 -36.94 -40.37 1.71
CA LEU A 45 -37.82 -41.51 1.50
C LEU A 45 -38.05 -41.70 0.00
N GLU A 46 -37.60 -42.83 -0.53
CA GLU A 46 -37.86 -43.24 -1.90
C GLU A 46 -38.90 -44.36 -1.95
N LYS A 47 -39.82 -44.31 -2.91
CA LYS A 47 -40.87 -45.31 -3.12
C LYS A 47 -40.29 -46.51 -3.88
N VAL A 48 -40.28 -47.67 -3.24
CA VAL A 48 -39.70 -48.92 -3.79
C VAL A 48 -40.80 -49.94 -4.07
N TYR A 49 -40.81 -50.50 -5.28
CA TYR A 49 -41.68 -51.62 -5.67
C TYR A 49 -41.07 -52.95 -5.25
N ARG A 50 -41.83 -53.75 -4.48
CA ARG A 50 -41.43 -55.11 -4.09
C ARG A 50 -42.37 -56.11 -4.77
N PRO A 51 -41.86 -57.00 -5.64
CA PRO A 51 -42.69 -58.02 -6.25
C PRO A 51 -43.15 -59.02 -5.17
N VAL A 52 -44.42 -59.41 -5.21
CA VAL A 52 -44.97 -60.44 -4.34
C VAL A 52 -45.76 -61.44 -5.16
N GLU A 53 -45.64 -62.71 -4.80
CA GLU A 53 -46.45 -63.78 -5.38
C GLU A 53 -47.68 -63.99 -4.50
N TYR A 54 -48.84 -64.13 -5.12
CA TYR A 54 -50.09 -64.42 -4.44
C TYR A 54 -50.88 -65.44 -5.25
N THR A 55 -51.67 -66.24 -4.54
CA THR A 55 -52.47 -67.29 -5.16
C THR A 55 -53.89 -66.77 -5.35
N GLU A 56 -54.37 -66.82 -6.59
CA GLU A 56 -55.76 -66.56 -6.94
C GLU A 56 -56.38 -67.85 -7.51
N TYR A 57 -57.69 -67.99 -7.45
CA TYR A 57 -58.37 -69.18 -7.94
C TYR A 57 -59.08 -68.89 -9.26
N GLU A 58 -58.74 -69.64 -10.29
CA GLU A 58 -59.39 -69.57 -11.60
C GLU A 58 -60.22 -70.83 -11.86
N THR A 59 -61.20 -70.71 -12.74
CA THR A 59 -62.09 -71.83 -13.08
C THR A 59 -61.35 -72.86 -13.93
N CYS A 60 -61.38 -74.12 -13.51
CA CYS A 60 -60.73 -75.23 -14.21
C CYS A 60 -61.64 -76.45 -14.25
N LEU A 61 -61.37 -77.39 -15.17
CA LEU A 61 -62.19 -78.59 -15.36
C LEU A 61 -61.84 -79.75 -14.40
N ASP A 62 -60.96 -79.53 -13.43
CA ASP A 62 -60.57 -80.52 -12.43
C ASP A 62 -61.63 -80.62 -11.32
N VAL A 63 -62.50 -81.64 -11.42
CA VAL A 63 -63.60 -81.90 -10.48
C VAL A 63 -63.10 -82.19 -9.06
N SER A 64 -61.90 -82.79 -8.92
CA SER A 64 -61.32 -83.14 -7.62
C SER A 64 -60.97 -81.92 -6.77
N LYS A 65 -60.80 -80.75 -7.40
CA LYS A 65 -60.50 -79.46 -6.77
C LYS A 65 -61.71 -78.52 -6.75
N GLY A 66 -62.91 -79.02 -7.01
CA GLY A 66 -64.14 -78.23 -6.96
C GLY A 66 -64.23 -77.12 -8.02
N PHE A 67 -63.68 -77.35 -9.21
CA PHE A 67 -63.62 -76.39 -10.34
C PHE A 67 -62.88 -75.07 -10.06
N ARG A 68 -62.12 -74.98 -8.96
CA ARG A 68 -61.30 -73.81 -8.59
C ARG A 68 -59.86 -74.23 -8.42
N CYS A 69 -59.02 -73.91 -9.40
CA CYS A 69 -57.60 -74.24 -9.35
C CYS A 69 -56.79 -73.05 -8.84
N PRO A 70 -55.85 -73.25 -7.89
CA PRO A 70 -54.94 -72.20 -7.47
C PRO A 70 -53.95 -71.88 -8.59
N VAL A 71 -53.93 -70.62 -9.01
CA VAL A 71 -52.97 -70.06 -9.96
C VAL A 71 -52.09 -69.06 -9.22
N VAL A 72 -50.78 -69.27 -9.27
CA VAL A 72 -49.81 -68.32 -8.70
C VAL A 72 -49.70 -67.12 -9.63
N LYS A 73 -50.09 -65.95 -9.17
CA LYS A 73 -49.95 -64.68 -9.88
C LYS A 73 -48.83 -63.86 -9.27
N LYS A 74 -48.18 -63.04 -10.11
CA LYS A 74 -47.17 -62.07 -9.70
C LYS A 74 -47.82 -60.68 -9.64
N GLY A 75 -47.71 -60.03 -8.49
CA GLY A 75 -48.06 -58.62 -8.31
C GLY A 75 -46.96 -57.89 -7.57
N GLY A 76 -47.29 -56.79 -6.90
CA GLY A 76 -46.32 -56.11 -6.06
C GLY A 76 -46.96 -55.18 -5.06
N ARG A 77 -46.17 -54.83 -4.05
CA ARG A 77 -46.51 -53.86 -3.02
C ARG A 77 -45.49 -52.73 -3.05
N TYR A 78 -45.96 -51.50 -2.89
CA TYR A 78 -45.08 -50.36 -2.71
C TYR A 78 -44.71 -50.21 -1.23
N GLY A 79 -43.44 -49.95 -0.96
CA GLY A 79 -42.97 -49.50 0.34
C GLY A 79 -42.10 -48.25 0.20
N TYR A 80 -41.62 -47.74 1.33
CA TYR A 80 -40.65 -46.66 1.36
C TYR A 80 -39.34 -47.14 1.95
N LYS A 81 -38.24 -46.60 1.46
CA LYS A 81 -36.90 -46.84 2.00
C LYS A 81 -36.20 -45.51 2.18
N ASN A 82 -35.49 -45.33 3.30
CA ASN A 82 -34.57 -44.22 3.47
C ASN A 82 -33.35 -44.46 2.58
N VAL A 83 -33.14 -43.55 1.63
CA VAL A 83 -32.01 -43.55 0.70
C VAL A 83 -31.19 -42.31 0.99
N LEU A 84 -29.88 -42.49 1.10
CA LEU A 84 -28.94 -41.38 1.27
C LEU A 84 -28.82 -40.66 -0.07
N VAL A 85 -29.20 -39.38 -0.10
CA VAL A 85 -29.18 -38.53 -1.29
C VAL A 85 -28.29 -37.32 -1.00
N LYS A 86 -27.43 -36.99 -1.95
CA LYS A 86 -26.63 -35.77 -1.93
C LYS A 86 -27.54 -34.58 -2.25
N VAL A 87 -27.72 -33.68 -1.30
CA VAL A 87 -28.51 -32.46 -1.48
C VAL A 87 -27.61 -31.25 -1.38
N GLU A 88 -27.91 -30.25 -2.19
CA GLU A 88 -27.27 -28.94 -2.09
C GLU A 88 -27.95 -28.13 -0.98
N LYS A 89 -27.15 -27.64 -0.04
CA LYS A 89 -27.58 -26.74 1.03
C LYS A 89 -26.72 -25.49 1.05
N TYR A 90 -27.34 -24.40 1.44
CA TYR A 90 -26.71 -23.10 1.53
C TYR A 90 -26.28 -22.82 2.97
N VAL A 91 -24.99 -22.58 3.16
CA VAL A 91 -24.40 -22.26 4.48
C VAL A 91 -23.68 -20.91 4.42
N LYS A 92 -23.57 -20.24 5.56
CA LYS A 92 -22.79 -19.00 5.65
C LYS A 92 -21.30 -19.31 5.72
N ALA A 93 -20.53 -18.62 4.90
CA ALA A 93 -19.08 -18.70 4.86
C ALA A 93 -18.51 -17.30 4.57
N CYS A 94 -17.21 -17.11 4.78
CA CYS A 94 -16.57 -15.90 4.25
C CYS A 94 -16.61 -15.91 2.71
N CYS A 95 -16.78 -14.73 2.12
CA CYS A 95 -16.76 -14.58 0.67
C CYS A 95 -15.40 -15.00 0.07
N ALA A 96 -15.36 -15.26 -1.24
CA ALA A 96 -14.12 -15.65 -1.92
C ALA A 96 -13.00 -14.61 -1.71
N GLY A 97 -11.81 -15.09 -1.35
CA GLY A 97 -10.66 -14.24 -1.00
C GLY A 97 -10.70 -13.64 0.41
N TYR A 98 -11.59 -14.11 1.27
CA TYR A 98 -11.62 -13.77 2.69
C TYR A 98 -11.51 -15.04 3.54
N TYR A 99 -10.72 -14.98 4.61
CA TYR A 99 -10.58 -16.06 5.58
C TYR A 99 -11.25 -15.69 6.91
N GLN A 100 -11.73 -16.71 7.62
CA GLN A 100 -12.37 -16.55 8.92
C GLN A 100 -11.31 -16.50 10.04
N THR A 101 -11.36 -15.48 10.88
CA THR A 101 -10.50 -15.36 12.07
C THR A 101 -11.06 -16.18 13.24
N LYS A 102 -10.27 -16.30 14.32
CA LYS A 102 -10.71 -16.92 15.59
C LYS A 102 -11.92 -16.24 16.21
N ASP A 103 -12.13 -14.95 15.89
CA ASP A 103 -13.26 -14.14 16.36
C ASP A 103 -14.47 -14.23 15.41
N ASN A 104 -14.47 -15.17 14.45
CA ASN A 104 -15.50 -15.34 13.42
C ASN A 104 -15.68 -14.12 12.48
N LEU A 105 -14.66 -13.27 12.32
CA LEU A 105 -14.67 -12.19 11.33
C LEU A 105 -14.05 -12.64 10.01
N CYS A 106 -14.59 -12.16 8.89
CA CYS A 106 -14.01 -12.37 7.58
C CYS A 106 -13.00 -11.27 7.25
N LYS A 107 -11.71 -11.63 7.18
CA LYS A 107 -10.62 -10.73 6.79
C LYS A 107 -10.12 -11.04 5.38
N PRO A 108 -9.74 -10.04 4.59
CA PRO A 108 -9.26 -10.25 3.23
C PRO A 108 -7.93 -10.99 3.22
N GLU A 109 -7.73 -11.81 2.20
CA GLU A 109 -6.52 -12.55 1.93
C GLU A 109 -5.70 -11.84 0.84
N CYS A 110 -4.40 -11.68 1.07
CA CYS A 110 -3.47 -11.11 0.11
C CYS A 110 -2.32 -12.09 -0.08
N GLU A 111 -2.15 -12.58 -1.31
CA GLU A 111 -1.06 -13.47 -1.69
C GLU A 111 -0.30 -12.90 -2.92
N PRO A 112 0.98 -12.51 -2.77
CA PRO A 112 1.75 -12.45 -1.53
C PRO A 112 1.20 -11.40 -0.53
N PRO A 113 1.66 -11.42 0.74
CA PRO A 113 1.19 -10.50 1.75
C PRO A 113 1.78 -9.08 1.58
N CYS A 114 0.98 -8.07 1.93
CA CYS A 114 1.40 -6.68 1.98
C CYS A 114 2.54 -6.50 3.00
N LYS A 115 3.72 -6.02 2.57
CA LYS A 115 4.91 -5.89 3.43
C LYS A 115 4.88 -4.64 4.31
N LYS A 116 4.60 -3.48 3.71
CA LYS A 116 4.48 -2.16 4.36
C LYS A 116 3.08 -1.60 4.18
N GLY A 117 2.10 -2.29 4.72
CA GLY A 117 0.70 -1.92 4.58
C GLY A 117 -0.24 -3.01 5.10
N ARG A 118 -1.52 -2.83 4.83
CA ARG A 118 -2.58 -3.76 5.24
C ARG A 118 -3.40 -4.25 4.05
N CYS A 119 -3.87 -5.48 4.12
CA CYS A 119 -4.81 -6.04 3.15
C CYS A 119 -6.21 -5.48 3.44
N VAL A 120 -6.80 -4.76 2.48
CA VAL A 120 -8.13 -4.13 2.64
C VAL A 120 -9.22 -4.84 1.84
N ALA A 121 -8.83 -5.55 0.79
CA ALA A 121 -9.68 -6.42 -0.02
C ALA A 121 -8.82 -7.54 -0.62
N PRO A 122 -9.41 -8.61 -1.20
CA PRO A 122 -8.65 -9.72 -1.74
C PRO A 122 -7.58 -9.26 -2.71
N ASN A 123 -6.30 -9.52 -2.39
CA ASN A 123 -5.13 -9.08 -3.14
C ASN A 123 -5.02 -7.55 -3.38
N VAL A 124 -5.67 -6.74 -2.54
CA VAL A 124 -5.57 -5.28 -2.57
C VAL A 124 -4.94 -4.79 -1.27
N CYS A 125 -3.74 -4.24 -1.40
CA CYS A 125 -3.01 -3.64 -0.31
C CYS A 125 -3.27 -2.12 -0.25
N GLU A 126 -3.51 -1.62 0.95
CA GLU A 126 -3.36 -0.22 1.29
C GLU A 126 -1.98 -0.05 1.93
N CYS A 127 -1.09 0.67 1.25
CA CYS A 127 0.29 0.83 1.69
C CYS A 127 0.45 1.95 2.72
N ASP A 128 1.41 1.76 3.63
CA ASP A 128 1.86 2.77 4.57
C ASP A 128 2.47 3.97 3.80
N SER A 129 2.53 5.13 4.45
CA SER A 129 3.14 6.33 3.88
C SER A 129 4.58 6.06 3.45
N GLY A 130 4.95 6.55 2.27
CA GLY A 130 6.28 6.36 1.69
C GLY A 130 6.48 5.07 0.90
N TYR A 131 5.49 4.18 0.89
CA TYR A 131 5.53 2.92 0.16
C TYR A 131 4.38 2.80 -0.84
N GLY A 132 4.64 2.07 -1.92
CA GLY A 132 3.69 1.82 -2.99
C GLY A 132 3.94 0.50 -3.69
N GLY A 133 3.25 0.32 -4.82
CA GLY A 133 3.21 -0.93 -5.57
C GLY A 133 2.19 -1.92 -5.00
N LYS A 134 1.91 -2.99 -5.76
CA LYS A 134 0.84 -3.95 -5.43
C LYS A 134 1.00 -4.61 -4.04
N GLN A 135 2.24 -4.68 -3.54
CA GLN A 135 2.60 -5.40 -2.31
C GLN A 135 3.28 -4.51 -1.27
N CYS A 136 3.29 -3.19 -1.51
CA CYS A 136 3.91 -2.20 -0.63
C CYS A 136 5.40 -2.52 -0.34
N THR A 137 6.14 -2.89 -1.39
CA THR A 137 7.57 -3.23 -1.28
C THR A 137 8.49 -2.15 -1.83
N SER A 138 7.99 -1.31 -2.74
CA SER A 138 8.75 -0.21 -3.32
C SER A 138 8.51 1.07 -2.53
N THR A 139 9.56 1.82 -2.27
CA THR A 139 9.47 3.22 -1.82
C THR A 139 8.88 4.10 -2.93
N CYS A 140 8.29 5.23 -2.56
CA CYS A 140 7.75 6.16 -3.55
C CYS A 140 8.83 6.68 -4.49
N SER A 141 8.47 6.73 -5.78
CA SER A 141 9.32 7.32 -6.82
C SER A 141 9.41 8.84 -6.65
N LYS A 142 10.43 9.46 -7.25
CA LYS A 142 10.61 10.91 -7.23
C LYS A 142 9.33 11.63 -7.67
N GLY A 143 8.96 12.68 -6.93
CA GLY A 143 7.74 13.46 -7.19
C GLY A 143 6.46 12.88 -6.57
N LEU A 144 6.52 11.75 -5.86
CA LEU A 144 5.37 11.13 -5.20
C LEU A 144 5.63 10.86 -3.72
N TRP A 145 4.57 10.92 -2.90
CA TRP A 145 4.63 10.66 -1.47
C TRP A 145 3.30 10.14 -0.91
N GLY A 146 3.31 9.82 0.39
CA GLY A 146 2.14 9.40 1.14
C GLY A 146 1.77 7.93 0.93
N PRO A 147 0.59 7.51 1.43
CA PRO A 147 0.16 6.12 1.36
C PRO A 147 -0.09 5.71 -0.09
N SER A 148 0.41 4.54 -0.45
CA SER A 148 0.34 3.99 -1.81
C SER A 148 0.93 4.92 -2.90
N CYS A 149 1.77 5.89 -2.51
CA CYS A 149 2.40 6.89 -3.39
C CYS A 149 1.43 7.66 -4.30
N GLN A 150 0.24 7.97 -3.79
CA GLN A 150 -0.82 8.61 -4.58
C GLN A 150 -0.75 10.14 -4.56
N ARG A 151 0.05 10.75 -3.68
CA ARG A 151 0.18 12.20 -3.57
C ARG A 151 1.38 12.68 -4.37
N LYS A 152 1.27 13.84 -5.00
CA LYS A 152 2.38 14.49 -5.73
C LYS A 152 3.12 15.45 -4.80
N CYS A 153 4.44 15.54 -4.95
CA CYS A 153 5.23 16.57 -4.30
C CYS A 153 4.79 17.95 -4.80
N ASP A 154 4.70 18.92 -3.89
CA ASP A 154 4.38 20.32 -4.18
C ASP A 154 5.62 21.19 -3.89
N CYS A 155 6.66 20.96 -4.69
CA CYS A 155 7.96 21.61 -4.56
C CYS A 155 8.36 22.29 -5.88
N GLU A 156 9.09 23.39 -5.79
CA GLU A 156 9.60 24.17 -6.91
C GLU A 156 11.08 23.87 -7.19
N ASN A 157 11.65 24.51 -8.21
CA ASN A 157 13.07 24.43 -8.56
C ASN A 157 13.64 23.01 -8.73
N GLY A 158 12.78 22.07 -9.17
CA GLY A 158 13.16 20.67 -9.39
C GLY A 158 13.42 19.87 -8.10
N ALA A 159 12.99 20.39 -6.96
CA ALA A 159 13.11 19.71 -5.68
C ALA A 159 12.26 18.42 -5.62
N ASN A 160 12.77 17.41 -4.91
CA ASN A 160 11.99 16.23 -4.55
C ASN A 160 11.40 16.41 -3.15
N CYS A 161 10.44 15.59 -2.77
CA CYS A 161 9.93 15.56 -1.41
C CYS A 161 10.22 14.24 -0.69
N ASP A 162 10.19 14.32 0.64
CA ASP A 162 10.23 13.17 1.52
C ASP A 162 9.02 12.25 1.24
N PRO A 163 9.24 10.95 1.00
CA PRO A 163 8.18 10.05 0.55
C PRO A 163 7.11 9.80 1.62
N GLU A 164 7.41 9.98 2.90
CA GLU A 164 6.46 9.74 4.00
C GLU A 164 5.62 10.99 4.30
N THR A 165 6.27 12.14 4.43
CA THR A 165 5.68 13.39 4.91
C THR A 165 5.30 14.37 3.79
N GLY A 166 5.91 14.26 2.61
CA GLY A 166 5.74 15.20 1.52
C GLY A 166 6.54 16.50 1.67
N SER A 167 7.37 16.62 2.69
CA SER A 167 8.20 17.81 2.93
C SER A 167 9.27 17.95 1.85
N CYS A 168 9.46 19.15 1.31
CA CYS A 168 10.41 19.37 0.22
C CYS A 168 11.86 19.26 0.71
N ILE A 169 12.68 18.59 -0.10
CA ILE A 169 14.11 18.44 0.10
C ILE A 169 14.79 19.36 -0.91
N CYS A 170 15.18 20.55 -0.45
CA CYS A 170 15.64 21.59 -1.35
C CYS A 170 17.02 21.30 -1.95
N PRO A 171 17.17 21.48 -3.26
CA PRO A 171 18.47 21.39 -3.91
C PRO A 171 19.38 22.53 -3.45
N SER A 172 20.68 22.37 -3.69
CA SER A 172 21.66 23.40 -3.34
C SER A 172 21.36 24.73 -4.02
N GLY A 173 21.33 25.81 -3.22
CA GLY A 173 21.00 27.15 -3.70
C GLY A 173 19.55 27.56 -3.47
N PHE A 174 18.71 26.68 -2.89
CA PHE A 174 17.31 26.99 -2.60
C PHE A 174 16.91 26.61 -1.17
N HIS A 175 15.92 27.33 -0.64
CA HIS A 175 15.26 27.08 0.65
C HIS A 175 13.79 27.51 0.60
N GLY A 176 13.11 27.40 1.73
CA GLY A 176 11.67 27.63 1.84
C GLY A 176 10.91 26.30 1.97
N ASN A 177 9.61 26.37 2.23
CA ASN A 177 8.81 25.16 2.43
C ASN A 177 8.61 24.38 1.13
N LYS A 178 8.63 25.08 -0.01
CA LYS A 178 8.52 24.52 -1.36
C LYS A 178 9.83 24.63 -2.14
N CYS A 179 10.91 25.12 -1.54
CA CYS A 179 12.18 25.41 -2.22
C CYS A 179 12.04 26.52 -3.27
N GLU A 180 11.15 27.47 -3.02
CA GLU A 180 10.81 28.60 -3.89
C GLU A 180 11.79 29.78 -3.76
N GLU A 181 12.55 29.85 -2.66
CA GLU A 181 13.46 30.96 -2.36
C GLU A 181 14.92 30.59 -2.72
N GLU A 182 15.63 31.46 -3.42
CA GLU A 182 17.08 31.34 -3.64
C GLU A 182 17.86 31.63 -2.35
N CYS A 183 19.01 30.99 -2.18
CA CYS A 183 19.84 31.22 -1.00
C CYS A 183 20.24 32.70 -0.85
N PRO A 184 20.26 33.20 0.40
CA PRO A 184 20.91 34.46 0.71
C PRO A 184 22.37 34.47 0.22
N VAL A 185 22.87 35.65 -0.12
CA VAL A 185 24.20 35.81 -0.74
C VAL A 185 25.36 35.24 0.10
N ASP A 186 25.18 35.12 1.42
CA ASP A 186 26.17 34.62 2.38
C ASP A 186 26.02 33.13 2.71
N ARG A 187 25.13 32.40 2.02
CA ARG A 187 24.81 31.01 2.31
C ARG A 187 24.69 30.15 1.04
N TYR A 188 24.87 28.86 1.20
CA TYR A 188 24.77 27.89 0.10
C TYR A 188 24.37 26.50 0.60
N GLY A 189 24.33 25.53 -0.32
CA GLY A 189 23.98 24.15 -0.03
C GLY A 189 22.46 23.94 0.07
N PRO A 190 22.02 22.71 0.36
CA PRO A 190 20.61 22.38 0.50
C PRO A 190 20.01 23.13 1.70
N ASN A 191 18.85 23.76 1.53
CA ASN A 191 18.21 24.60 2.55
C ASN A 191 19.09 25.75 3.07
N CYS A 192 20.15 26.14 2.35
CA CYS A 192 21.03 27.26 2.69
C CYS A 192 21.64 27.18 4.11
N THR A 193 21.88 25.95 4.59
CA THR A 193 22.41 25.73 5.95
C THR A 193 23.87 26.12 6.07
N GLU A 194 24.61 26.05 4.97
CA GLU A 194 26.05 26.33 4.93
C GLU A 194 26.32 27.82 4.73
N LYS A 195 27.39 28.33 5.36
CA LYS A 195 27.82 29.73 5.24
C LYS A 195 28.97 29.87 4.25
N CYS A 196 28.88 30.86 3.38
CA CYS A 196 29.99 31.26 2.53
C CYS A 196 31.09 31.94 3.37
N LEU A 197 32.35 31.54 3.17
CA LEU A 197 33.50 32.05 3.94
C LEU A 197 34.36 33.08 3.18
N CYS A 198 33.84 33.65 2.09
CA CYS A 198 34.57 34.49 1.15
C CYS A 198 34.80 35.93 1.67
N GLN A 199 36.04 36.44 1.58
CA GLN A 199 36.45 37.68 2.26
C GLN A 199 36.81 38.86 1.35
N ASN A 200 37.04 38.69 0.03
CA ASN A 200 37.31 39.81 -0.91
C ASN A 200 36.28 39.88 -2.06
N GLY A 201 35.01 40.06 -1.68
CA GLY A 201 33.82 40.14 -2.56
C GLY A 201 33.22 41.54 -2.76
N GLY A 202 33.73 42.57 -2.07
CA GLY A 202 33.17 43.95 -2.04
C GLY A 202 32.32 44.19 -0.78
N ARG A 203 31.91 45.45 -0.52
CA ARG A 203 31.28 45.92 0.75
C ARG A 203 30.06 45.11 1.27
N THR A 204 29.51 44.21 0.47
CA THR A 204 28.53 43.17 0.85
C THR A 204 29.19 41.79 0.66
N PHE A 205 29.98 41.39 1.65
CA PHE A 205 30.92 40.25 1.61
C PHE A 205 30.22 38.89 1.78
N PHE A 206 30.92 37.81 1.42
CA PHE A 206 30.51 36.38 1.47
C PHE A 206 29.75 35.81 0.26
N ARG A 207 29.92 36.30 -0.97
CA ARG A 207 29.26 35.67 -2.14
C ARG A 207 29.95 34.36 -2.56
N CYS A 208 29.20 33.26 -2.52
CA CYS A 208 29.61 31.99 -3.14
C CYS A 208 28.51 31.44 -4.07
N ASN A 209 28.88 30.49 -4.95
CA ASN A 209 27.90 29.78 -5.77
C ASN A 209 27.16 28.71 -4.93
N ASN A 210 26.19 28.02 -5.53
CA ASN A 210 25.38 26.99 -4.83
C ASN A 210 26.21 25.84 -4.24
N GLU A 211 27.46 25.66 -4.68
CA GLU A 211 28.41 24.65 -4.24
C GLU A 211 29.37 25.16 -3.15
N GLY A 212 29.29 26.44 -2.78
CA GLY A 212 30.18 27.05 -1.79
C GLY A 212 31.44 27.67 -2.36
N LYS A 213 31.65 27.61 -3.68
CA LYS A 213 32.84 28.20 -4.32
C LYS A 213 32.71 29.72 -4.37
N CYS A 214 33.73 30.40 -3.86
CA CYS A 214 33.76 31.85 -3.87
C CYS A 214 33.85 32.40 -5.28
N VAL A 215 33.11 33.48 -5.52
CA VAL A 215 33.25 34.29 -6.74
C VAL A 215 34.09 35.50 -6.38
N CYS A 216 35.40 35.43 -6.65
CA CYS A 216 36.33 36.49 -6.27
C CYS A 216 36.16 37.75 -7.11
N LEU A 217 36.35 38.91 -6.48
CA LEU A 217 36.46 40.16 -7.21
C LEU A 217 37.72 40.20 -8.07
N ASP A 218 37.69 41.12 -9.01
CA ASP A 218 38.84 41.51 -9.80
C ASP A 218 40.04 41.86 -8.89
N GLY A 219 41.19 41.27 -9.18
CA GLY A 219 42.41 41.44 -8.40
C GLY A 219 42.60 40.44 -7.26
N PHE A 220 41.64 39.53 -7.04
CA PHE A 220 41.72 38.49 -6.01
C PHE A 220 41.45 37.09 -6.55
N ALA A 221 42.06 36.09 -5.90
CA ALA A 221 41.92 34.67 -6.17
C ALA A 221 42.10 33.83 -4.90
N GLY A 222 42.03 32.51 -5.08
CA GLY A 222 42.11 31.51 -4.03
C GLY A 222 40.73 31.09 -3.53
N GLU A 223 40.70 30.01 -2.76
CA GLU A 223 39.46 29.34 -2.32
C GLU A 223 38.50 30.28 -1.57
N PHE A 224 39.04 31.20 -0.76
CA PHE A 224 38.28 32.19 0.01
C PHE A 224 38.47 33.63 -0.49
N CYS A 225 39.06 33.79 -1.68
CA CYS A 225 39.44 35.07 -2.26
C CYS A 225 40.44 35.87 -1.42
N LEU A 226 41.25 35.22 -0.58
CA LEU A 226 42.18 35.91 0.31
C LEU A 226 43.48 36.35 -0.37
N SER A 227 43.81 35.77 -1.52
CA SER A 227 45.06 36.06 -2.24
C SER A 227 44.84 37.18 -3.25
N LYS A 228 45.72 38.17 -3.28
CA LYS A 228 45.80 39.10 -4.41
C LYS A 228 46.36 38.39 -5.64
N CYS A 229 46.07 38.89 -6.84
CA CYS A 229 46.72 38.39 -8.04
C CYS A 229 48.23 38.57 -7.97
N ASP A 230 48.93 37.51 -8.36
CA ASP A 230 50.36 37.57 -8.63
C ASP A 230 50.65 38.55 -9.76
N GLU A 231 51.87 39.09 -9.77
CA GLU A 231 52.29 40.03 -10.80
C GLU A 231 52.13 39.44 -12.21
N GLY A 232 51.54 40.23 -13.11
CA GLY A 232 51.26 39.80 -14.48
C GLY A 232 49.90 39.13 -14.69
N LYS A 233 49.03 39.07 -13.67
CA LYS A 233 47.64 38.60 -13.81
C LYS A 233 46.64 39.64 -13.32
N PHE A 234 45.42 39.59 -13.87
CA PHE A 234 44.34 40.47 -13.48
C PHE A 234 42.93 39.86 -13.60
N GLY A 235 41.94 40.60 -13.10
CA GLY A 235 40.52 40.25 -13.12
C GLY A 235 40.11 39.18 -12.10
N ALA A 236 38.84 38.79 -12.12
CA ALA A 236 38.25 37.89 -11.15
C ALA A 236 38.92 36.51 -11.18
N ASN A 237 39.28 36.00 -10.02
CA ASN A 237 40.08 34.77 -9.87
C ASN A 237 41.43 34.82 -10.60
N CYS A 238 41.94 36.02 -10.93
CA CYS A 238 43.21 36.22 -11.65
C CYS A 238 43.30 35.41 -12.95
N LYS A 239 42.17 35.28 -13.65
CA LYS A 239 42.03 34.43 -14.83
C LYS A 239 42.74 35.00 -16.07
N PHE A 240 42.99 36.30 -16.11
CA PHE A 240 43.57 36.97 -17.26
C PHE A 240 45.04 37.28 -17.04
N GLU A 241 45.84 37.20 -18.10
CA GLU A 241 47.25 37.58 -18.10
C GLU A 241 47.42 39.00 -18.66
N CYS A 242 48.31 39.77 -18.04
CA CYS A 242 48.62 41.12 -18.46
C CYS A 242 49.58 41.11 -19.65
N ALA A 243 49.31 41.96 -20.64
CA ALA A 243 50.12 42.07 -21.84
C ALA A 243 50.98 43.35 -21.87
N CYS A 244 51.56 43.70 -20.72
CA CYS A 244 52.36 44.90 -20.54
C CYS A 244 53.80 44.73 -21.07
N LYS A 245 54.33 45.76 -21.74
CA LYS A 245 55.71 45.77 -22.27
C LYS A 245 56.64 46.71 -21.48
N ASN A 246 57.94 46.64 -21.80
CA ASN A 246 58.98 47.54 -21.29
C ASN A 246 59.14 47.55 -19.75
N GLY A 247 58.89 46.41 -19.10
CA GLY A 247 58.97 46.32 -17.63
C GLY A 247 57.86 47.08 -16.90
N ALA A 248 56.77 47.42 -17.59
CA ALA A 248 55.59 48.00 -16.96
C ALA A 248 54.88 46.95 -16.10
N THR A 249 54.44 47.36 -14.91
CA THR A 249 53.62 46.52 -14.03
C THR A 249 52.16 46.64 -14.46
N CYS A 250 51.31 45.76 -13.94
CA CYS A 250 49.91 45.69 -14.33
C CYS A 250 49.00 45.83 -13.12
N ASP A 251 47.92 46.60 -13.26
CA ASP A 251 46.85 46.67 -12.28
C ASP A 251 46.10 45.33 -12.23
N ALA A 252 46.18 44.65 -11.08
CA ALA A 252 45.56 43.36 -10.84
C ALA A 252 44.02 43.38 -10.99
N VAL A 253 43.37 44.53 -10.89
CA VAL A 253 41.91 44.64 -11.03
C VAL A 253 41.53 44.62 -12.50
N ASN A 254 42.05 45.58 -13.28
CA ASN A 254 41.54 45.87 -14.63
C ASN A 254 42.53 45.57 -15.77
N GLY A 255 43.75 45.13 -15.45
CA GLY A 255 44.76 44.77 -16.44
C GLY A 255 45.53 45.95 -17.04
N ARG A 256 45.30 47.17 -16.54
CA ARG A 256 45.95 48.38 -17.06
C ARG A 256 47.44 48.40 -16.71
N CYS A 257 48.27 48.65 -17.71
CA CYS A 257 49.70 48.78 -17.51
C CYS A 257 50.07 50.12 -16.84
N LEU A 258 50.88 50.04 -15.79
CA LEU A 258 51.46 51.14 -15.04
C LEU A 258 52.95 51.25 -15.38
N CYS A 259 53.35 52.44 -15.82
CA CYS A 259 54.71 52.64 -16.33
C CYS A 259 55.73 52.71 -15.20
N ALA A 260 56.90 52.11 -15.44
CA ALA A 260 58.07 52.32 -14.59
C ALA A 260 58.42 53.81 -14.53
N ALA A 261 58.99 54.27 -13.42
CA ALA A 261 59.36 55.66 -13.21
C ALA A 261 60.22 56.19 -14.38
N GLY A 262 59.77 57.25 -15.04
CA GLY A 262 60.46 57.86 -16.20
C GLY A 262 59.80 57.64 -17.57
N PHE A 263 58.71 56.87 -17.67
CA PHE A 263 58.00 56.61 -18.93
C PHE A 263 56.58 57.19 -18.95
N THR A 264 56.19 57.86 -20.04
CA THR A 264 54.88 58.52 -20.21
C THR A 264 53.81 57.66 -20.91
N VAL A 265 54.20 56.57 -21.59
CA VAL A 265 53.26 55.72 -22.35
C VAL A 265 53.57 54.24 -22.13
N CYS A 266 52.57 53.49 -21.67
CA CYS A 266 52.59 52.04 -21.55
C CYS A 266 51.72 51.44 -22.65
N LEU A 267 52.33 50.65 -23.53
CA LEU A 267 51.63 50.00 -24.64
C LEU A 267 51.03 48.67 -24.17
N LEU A 268 49.77 48.43 -24.51
CA LEU A 268 49.14 47.10 -24.53
C LEU A 268 49.50 46.42 -25.87
N THR A 269 49.63 45.10 -25.90
CA THR A 269 49.64 44.38 -27.19
C THR A 269 48.25 44.41 -27.82
N THR A 270 48.17 44.61 -29.14
CA THR A 270 46.98 44.25 -29.94
C THR A 270 46.78 42.75 -29.97
#